data_AF-A0A7C5NES1-F1
#
_entry.id   AF-A0A7C5NES1-F1
#
_cell.length_a   1.000
_cell.length_b   1.000
_cell.length_c   1.000
_cell.angle_alpha   90.00
_cell.angle_beta   90.00
_cell.angle_gamma   90.00
#
_symmetry.space_group_name_H-M   'P 1'
#
loop_
_entity.id
_entity.type
_entity.pdbx_description
1 polymer ?
#
loop_
_entity_poly.entity_id
_entity_poly.type
_entity_poly.pdbx_seq_one_letter_code
_entity_poly.pdbx_strand_id
1 'polypeptide(L)'
;MDSEAKEEMTPQEAWMRGLFMVMFFILLQLAKLVAGMVVVLQFLFTIFTNQTNDNLLHFGASLSRYIYQIWLYLTYNTETQPFPFAAWPDTPAAIEAEKALAEEAPRQAGAGEDAAGRRPTGKD
;
A
#
# COMPACT_ATOMS: atom_id res chain seq x y z
N MET A 1 -30.62 32.46 23.17
CA MET A 1 -30.15 32.27 21.79
C MET A 1 -28.78 31.64 21.89
N ASP A 2 -28.81 30.36 22.25
CA ASP A 2 -28.06 29.27 21.62
C ASP A 2 -26.66 29.66 21.15
N SER A 3 -25.70 29.46 22.05
CA SER A 3 -24.28 29.37 21.72
C SER A 3 -24.09 28.17 20.80
N GLU A 4 -24.27 28.40 19.52
CA GLU A 4 -24.06 27.43 18.46
C GLU A 4 -22.63 26.88 18.56
N ALA A 5 -22.56 25.56 18.52
CA ALA A 5 -21.35 24.77 18.52
C ALA A 5 -20.38 25.28 17.46
N LYS A 6 -19.37 26.04 17.89
CA LYS A 6 -18.13 26.23 17.14
C LYS A 6 -17.31 24.97 17.29
N GLU A 7 -17.73 23.89 16.63
CA GLU A 7 -16.85 22.78 16.27
C GLU A 7 -15.88 23.28 15.18
N GLU A 8 -15.01 24.22 15.56
CA GLU A 8 -13.83 24.52 14.76
C GLU A 8 -12.87 23.37 15.03
N MET A 9 -12.64 22.53 14.02
CA MET A 9 -11.66 21.44 14.07
C MET A 9 -10.41 21.95 14.77
N THR A 10 -10.17 21.48 16.00
CA THR A 10 -9.21 22.14 16.88
C THR A 10 -7.83 22.05 16.23
N PRO A 11 -7.02 23.13 16.22
CA PRO A 11 -5.66 23.08 15.68
C PRO A 11 -4.87 21.87 16.23
N GLN A 12 -5.16 21.48 17.47
CA GLN A 12 -4.62 20.32 18.16
C GLN A 12 -4.74 19.00 17.38
N GLU A 13 -5.84 18.75 16.64
CA GLU A 13 -6.00 17.55 15.81
C GLU A 13 -5.10 17.60 14.56
N ALA A 14 -4.96 18.78 13.94
CA ALA A 14 -4.04 18.98 12.81
C ALA A 14 -2.57 18.84 13.24
N TRP A 15 -2.21 19.34 14.43
CA TRP A 15 -0.89 19.17 15.03
C TRP A 15 -0.60 17.71 15.41
N MET A 16 -1.59 16.97 15.93
CA MET A 16 -1.47 15.53 16.19
C MET A 16 -1.25 14.76 14.89
N ARG A 17 -1.96 15.09 13.81
CA ARG A 17 -1.75 14.48 12.49
C ARG A 17 -0.35 14.77 11.95
N GLY A 18 0.14 16.00 12.13
CA GLY A 18 1.53 16.38 11.82
C GLY A 18 2.57 15.62 12.64
N LEU A 19 2.33 15.41 13.93
CA LEU A 19 3.20 14.62 14.81
C LEU A 19 3.28 13.15 14.34
N PHE A 20 2.13 12.56 13.99
CA PHE A 20 2.10 11.21 13.41
C PHE A 20 2.83 11.16 12.07
N MET A 21 2.71 12.17 11.21
CA MET A 21 3.48 12.25 9.96
C MET A 21 4.99 12.23 10.22
N VAL A 22 5.49 13.01 11.18
CA VAL A 22 6.92 13.01 11.53
C VAL A 22 7.35 11.66 12.11
N MET A 23 6.54 11.07 13.00
CA MET A 23 6.80 9.74 13.57
C MET A 23 6.90 8.66 12.48
N PHE A 24 5.91 8.61 11.59
CA PHE A 24 5.88 7.67 10.47
C PHE A 24 6.99 7.95 9.45
N PHE A 25 7.38 9.20 9.25
CA PHE A 25 8.53 9.55 8.42
C PHE A 25 9.83 8.98 9.00
N ILE A 26 10.03 9.05 10.32
CA ILE A 26 11.20 8.43 10.99
C ILE A 26 11.16 6.91 10.84
N LEU A 27 10.00 6.29 11.08
CA LEU A 27 9.79 4.84 10.86
C LEU A 27 10.09 4.44 9.41
N LEU A 28 9.73 5.28 8.44
CA LEU A 28 10.01 5.07 7.03
C LEU A 28 11.50 5.11 6.73
N GLN A 29 12.27 6.04 7.33
CA GLN A 29 13.72 6.05 7.17
C GLN A 29 14.36 4.79 7.74
N LEU A 30 13.90 4.33 8.92
CA LEU A 30 14.37 3.09 9.51
C LEU A 30 14.02 1.88 8.63
N ALA A 31 12.78 1.80 8.13
CA ALA A 31 12.34 0.75 7.23
C ALA A 31 13.18 0.70 5.93
N LYS A 32 13.52 1.86 5.35
CA LYS A 32 14.40 1.94 4.18
C LYS A 32 15.82 1.46 4.49
N LEU A 33 16.34 1.77 5.67
CA LEU A 33 17.65 1.29 6.12
C LEU A 33 17.66 -0.24 6.26
N VAL A 34 16.61 -0.79 6.88
CA VAL A 34 16.41 -2.25 6.99
C VAL A 34 16.26 -2.88 5.59
N ALA A 35 15.51 -2.27 4.69
CA ALA A 35 15.37 -2.75 3.31
C ALA A 35 16.73 -2.80 2.59
N GLY A 36 17.56 -1.76 2.78
CA GLY A 36 18.94 -1.74 2.29
C GLY A 36 19.77 -2.89 2.85
N MET A 37 19.67 -3.17 4.16
CA MET A 37 20.33 -4.33 4.77
C MET A 37 19.83 -5.66 4.18
N VAL A 38 18.53 -5.82 3.98
CA VAL A 38 17.94 -7.03 3.36
C VAL A 38 18.49 -7.24 1.96
N VAL A 39 18.58 -6.19 1.14
CA VAL A 39 19.15 -6.27 -0.21
C VAL A 39 20.62 -6.70 -0.17
N VAL A 40 21.42 -6.11 0.73
CA VAL A 40 22.84 -6.48 0.89
C VAL A 40 22.96 -7.94 1.33
N LEU A 41 22.20 -8.37 2.34
CA LEU A 41 22.19 -9.75 2.80
C LEU A 41 21.77 -10.71 1.68
N GLN A 42 20.71 -10.39 0.93
CA GLN A 42 20.24 -11.20 -0.20
C GLN A 42 21.34 -11.36 -1.26
N PHE A 43 22.05 -10.27 -1.57
CA PHE A 43 23.15 -10.28 -2.52
C PHE A 43 24.31 -11.15 -2.02
N LEU A 44 24.69 -11.03 -0.75
CA LEU A 44 25.70 -11.89 -0.12
C LEU A 44 25.30 -13.36 -0.19
N PHE A 45 24.08 -13.71 0.25
CA PHE A 45 23.57 -15.09 0.18
C PHE A 45 23.55 -15.62 -1.24
N THR A 46 23.19 -14.79 -2.22
CA THR A 46 23.19 -15.19 -3.63
C THR A 46 24.60 -15.53 -4.10
N ILE A 47 25.63 -14.76 -3.71
CA ILE A 47 27.03 -15.04 -4.07
C ILE A 47 27.56 -16.31 -3.38
N PHE A 48 27.25 -16.51 -2.10
CA PHE A 48 27.79 -17.63 -1.33
C PHE A 48 27.04 -18.95 -1.53
N THR A 49 25.71 -18.90 -1.65
CA THR A 49 24.83 -20.08 -1.67
C THR A 49 24.29 -20.37 -3.07
N ASN A 50 24.43 -19.43 -4.02
CA ASN A 50 23.85 -19.50 -5.37
C ASN A 50 22.32 -19.75 -5.36
N GLN A 51 21.67 -19.46 -4.24
CA GLN A 51 20.24 -19.57 -4.02
C GLN A 51 19.76 -18.35 -3.24
N THR A 52 18.56 -17.90 -3.58
CA THR A 52 17.86 -16.85 -2.85
C THR A 52 17.22 -17.43 -1.59
N ASN A 53 17.34 -16.73 -0.46
CA ASN A 53 16.64 -17.13 0.76
C ASN A 53 15.17 -16.68 0.69
N ASP A 54 14.24 -17.64 0.63
CA ASP A 54 12.80 -17.37 0.52
C ASP A 54 12.27 -16.53 1.68
N ASN A 55 12.81 -16.72 2.90
CA ASN A 55 12.39 -15.93 4.07
C ASN A 55 12.80 -14.46 3.95
N LEU A 56 14.00 -14.17 3.43
CA LEU A 56 14.44 -12.78 3.19
C LEU A 56 13.66 -12.15 2.04
N LEU A 57 13.31 -12.95 1.02
CA LEU A 57 12.51 -12.50 -0.12
C LEU A 57 11.09 -12.12 0.35
N HIS A 58 10.44 -12.99 1.12
CA HIS A 58 9.15 -12.72 1.76
C HIS A 58 9.21 -11.49 2.68
N PHE A 59 10.21 -11.41 3.55
CA PHE A 59 10.39 -10.27 4.44
C PHE A 59 10.59 -8.95 3.67
N GLY A 60 11.41 -8.96 2.62
CA GLY A 60 11.64 -7.80 1.76
C GLY A 60 10.37 -7.35 1.04
N ALA A 61 9.54 -8.28 0.57
CA ALA A 61 8.24 -7.96 -0.03
C ALA A 61 7.29 -7.32 0.99
N SER A 62 7.17 -7.90 2.17
CA SER A 62 6.29 -7.38 3.23
C SER A 62 6.77 -6.03 3.78
N LEU A 63 8.09 -5.82 3.88
CA LEU A 63 8.69 -4.53 4.24
C LEU A 63 8.42 -3.46 3.16
N SER A 64 8.50 -3.83 1.89
CA SER A 64 8.19 -2.92 0.78
C SER A 64 6.72 -2.48 0.80
N ARG A 65 5.78 -3.40 1.09
CA ARG A 65 4.37 -3.06 1.32
C ARG A 65 4.19 -2.12 2.50
N TYR A 66 4.88 -2.36 3.61
CA TYR A 66 4.84 -1.46 4.77
C TYR A 66 5.27 -0.03 4.42
N ILE A 67 6.37 0.13 3.68
CA ILE A 67 6.84 1.44 3.21
C ILE A 67 5.78 2.13 2.33
N TYR A 68 5.12 1.38 1.44
CA TYR A 68 4.06 1.91 0.60
C TYR A 68 2.84 2.39 1.40
N GLN A 69 2.41 1.61 2.40
CA GLN A 69 1.29 2.00 3.28
C GLN A 69 1.59 3.28 4.05
N ILE A 70 2.83 3.45 4.53
CA ILE A 70 3.26 4.70 5.17
C ILE A 70 3.16 5.87 4.20
N TRP A 71 3.63 5.72 2.97
CA TRP A 71 3.52 6.77 1.95
C TRP A 71 2.06 7.15 1.67
N LEU A 72 1.17 6.16 1.58
CA LEU A 72 -0.24 6.38 1.36
C LEU A 72 -0.86 7.20 2.51
N TYR A 73 -0.49 6.91 3.75
CA TYR A 73 -0.93 7.65 4.94
C TYR A 73 -0.36 9.08 4.96
N LEU A 74 0.94 9.24 4.68
CA LEU A 74 1.61 10.54 4.61
C LEU A 74 1.07 11.46 3.50
N THR A 75 0.56 10.87 2.42
CA THR A 75 0.05 11.62 1.26
C THR A 75 -1.47 11.83 1.31
N TYR A 76 -2.11 11.50 2.44
CA TYR A 76 -3.57 11.57 2.61
C TYR A 76 -4.38 10.71 1.63
N ASN A 77 -3.73 9.75 0.96
CA ASN A 77 -4.42 8.79 0.11
C ASN A 77 -5.13 7.70 0.93
N THR A 78 -4.78 7.55 2.21
CA THR A 78 -5.50 6.67 3.13
C THR A 78 -5.57 7.23 4.53
N GLU A 79 -6.67 6.93 5.22
CA GLU A 79 -6.85 7.23 6.65
C GLU A 79 -6.47 6.05 7.55
N THR A 80 -6.23 4.86 6.98
CA THR A 80 -5.74 3.70 7.76
C THR A 80 -4.30 3.92 8.21
N GLN A 81 -4.09 3.91 9.52
CA GLN A 81 -2.78 4.01 10.15
C GLN A 81 -2.00 2.69 9.96
N PRO A 82 -0.76 2.72 9.45
CA PRO A 82 0.06 1.52 9.31
C PRO A 82 0.57 1.02 10.68
N PHE A 83 1.26 -0.13 10.68
CA PHE A 83 1.93 -0.68 11.87
C PHE A 83 2.74 0.41 12.60
N PRO A 84 2.70 0.49 13.95
CA PRO A 84 2.21 -0.48 14.93
C PRO A 84 0.70 -0.46 15.23
N PHE A 85 -0.09 0.41 14.60
CA PHE A 85 -1.52 0.56 14.92
C PHE A 85 -2.42 -0.38 14.09
N ALA A 86 -1.91 -0.89 12.96
CA ALA A 86 -2.53 -1.92 12.16
C ALA A 86 -1.65 -3.18 12.08
N ALA A 87 -2.23 -4.28 11.61
CA ALA A 87 -1.52 -5.52 11.40
C ALA A 87 -0.36 -5.36 10.40
N TRP A 88 0.74 -6.05 10.65
CA TRP A 88 1.87 -6.10 9.72
C TRP A 88 1.42 -6.68 8.37
N PRO A 89 1.84 -6.11 7.23
CA PRO A 89 1.33 -6.45 5.89
C PRO A 89 1.79 -7.83 5.34
N ASP A 90 2.25 -8.72 6.20
CA ASP A 90 2.66 -10.10 5.86
C ASP A 90 1.53 -11.11 6.01
N THR A 91 0.29 -10.66 6.20
CA THR A 91 -0.86 -11.56 6.28
C THR A 91 -1.22 -12.08 4.89
N PRO A 92 -1.52 -13.39 4.74
CA PRO A 92 -2.00 -13.98 3.48
C PRO A 92 -3.15 -13.18 2.87
N ALA A 93 -4.04 -12.63 3.70
CA ALA A 93 -5.16 -11.79 3.28
C ALA A 93 -4.76 -10.52 2.52
N ALA A 94 -3.65 -9.86 2.89
CA ALA A 94 -3.15 -8.69 2.18
C ALA A 94 -2.64 -9.06 0.78
N ILE A 95 -2.01 -10.25 0.66
CA ILE A 95 -1.52 -10.78 -0.62
C ILE A 95 -2.69 -11.21 -1.51
N GLU A 96 -3.74 -11.81 -0.94
CA GLU A 96 -4.95 -12.20 -1.69
C GLU A 96 -5.74 -10.99 -2.17
N ALA A 97 -5.91 -9.96 -1.33
CA ALA A 97 -6.58 -8.71 -1.72
C ALA A 97 -5.84 -7.99 -2.87
N GLU A 98 -4.50 -7.98 -2.85
CA GLU A 98 -3.68 -7.40 -3.90
C GLU A 98 -3.72 -8.22 -5.20
N LYS A 99 -3.66 -9.56 -5.10
CA LYS A 99 -3.88 -10.46 -6.25
C LYS A 99 -5.26 -10.25 -6.87
N ALA A 100 -6.30 -10.15 -6.04
CA ALA A 100 -7.66 -9.91 -6.50
C ALA A 100 -7.77 -8.57 -7.24
N LEU A 101 -7.17 -7.50 -6.70
CA LEU A 101 -7.15 -6.18 -7.32
C LEU A 101 -6.36 -6.17 -8.65
N ALA A 102 -5.21 -6.85 -8.70
CA ALA A 102 -4.38 -6.97 -9.90
C ALA A 102 -5.06 -7.81 -11.01
N GLU A 103 -5.87 -8.80 -10.63
CA GLU A 103 -6.62 -9.66 -11.55
C GLU A 103 -7.93 -9.01 -12.05
N GLU A 104 -8.43 -7.99 -11.36
CA GLU A 104 -9.59 -7.18 -11.76
C GLU A 104 -9.24 -6.03 -12.72
N ALA A 105 -8.04 -5.45 -12.62
CA ALA A 105 -7.58 -4.34 -13.45
C ALA A 105 -7.65 -4.57 -14.99
N PRO A 106 -7.29 -5.75 -15.53
CA PRO A 106 -7.42 -5.99 -16.98
C PRO A 106 -8.85 -6.38 -17.40
N ARG A 107 -9.70 -6.88 -16.49
CA ARG A 107 -11.06 -7.34 -16.83
C ARG A 107 -12.05 -6.20 -17.07
N GLN A 108 -11.85 -5.04 -16.46
CA GLN A 108 -12.73 -3.88 -16.66
C GLN A 108 -12.37 -3.06 -17.91
N ALA A 109 -11.13 -3.16 -18.41
CA ALA A 109 -10.70 -2.48 -19.63
C ALA A 109 -11.28 -3.12 -20.92
N GLY A 110 -11.66 -4.40 -20.89
CA GLY A 110 -12.22 -5.12 -22.05
C GLY A 110 -13.75 -5.11 -22.16
N ALA A 111 -14.48 -4.72 -21.11
CA ALA A 111 -15.94 -4.84 -21.09
C ALA A 111 -16.69 -3.70 -21.83
N GLY A 112 -15.97 -2.69 -22.35
CA GLY A 112 -16.55 -1.54 -23.03
C GLY A 112 -16.64 -1.65 -24.56
N GLU A 113 -15.94 -2.60 -25.20
CA GLU A 113 -15.76 -2.58 -26.66
C GLU A 113 -16.71 -3.53 -27.43
N ASP A 114 -17.28 -4.55 -26.77
CA ASP A 114 -18.07 -5.60 -27.44
C ASP A 114 -19.57 -5.28 -27.61
N ALA A 115 -20.06 -4.16 -27.06
CA ALA A 115 -21.49 -3.81 -27.12
C ALA A 115 -21.91 -3.03 -28.38
N ALA A 116 -20.96 -2.49 -29.17
CA ALA A 116 -21.26 -1.62 -30.32
C ALA A 116 -21.40 -2.34 -31.68
N GLY A 117 -21.24 -3.67 -31.73
CA GLY A 117 -21.07 -4.43 -32.98
C GLY A 117 -22.33 -5.01 -33.64
N ARG A 118 -23.53 -4.94 -33.03
CA ARG A 118 -24.75 -5.53 -33.62
C ARG A 118 -25.60 -4.49 -34.34
N ARG A 119 -25.21 -4.13 -35.57
CA ARG A 119 -26.17 -3.61 -36.57
C ARG A 119 -26.96 -4.79 -37.16
N PRO A 120 -28.30 -4.81 -37.11
CA PRO A 120 -29.07 -5.81 -37.83
C PRO A 120 -29.00 -5.50 -39.32
N THR A 121 -28.32 -6.36 -40.08
CA THR A 121 -28.41 -6.36 -41.54
C THR A 121 -29.72 -7.05 -41.93
N GLY A 122 -30.78 -6.25 -42.07
CA GLY A 122 -32.00 -6.66 -42.75
C GLY A 122 -31.67 -6.90 -44.22
N LYS A 123 -31.65 -8.18 -44.59
CA LYS A 123 -31.79 -8.65 -45.97
C LYS A 123 -33.28 -8.87 -46.18
N ASP A 124 -33.83 -8.27 -47.22
CA ASP A 124 -34.97 -8.64 -48.08
C ASP A 124 -35.67 -7.39 -48.62
#